data_AF-A0A975IB53-F1
#
_entry.id   AF-A0A975IB53-F1
#
_cell.length_a   1.000
_cell.length_b   1.000
_cell.length_c   1.000
_cell.angle_alpha   90.00
_cell.angle_beta   90.00
_cell.angle_gamma   90.00
#
_symmetry.space_group_name_H-M   'P 1'
#
loop_
_entity.id
_entity.type
_entity.pdbx_description
1 polymer ?
#
loop_
_entity_poly.entity_id
_entity_poly.type
_entity_poly.pdbx_seq_one_letter_code
_entity_poly.pdbx_strand_id
1 'polypeptide(L)'
;MKLFVFDIDDTLTRSESQHQTSYAQAMRDFGITDIDENWKGYLHHTDSYILSVNYERNLPGPFDFSFIGPFETRMNELIKTKPPVSEVPGAREAVDFIRTQGYAVAFATGSLLEPALLKLRQAEINHSPELVVGSNTIFEREGIVSEAVERARAHYSVQDFEHIISVGDGLWNLTTAQNLGLHFMGIGTKNLEDFNKHGLELHIEDWTSFDLSVMESALGIA
;
A
#
# COMPACT_ATOMS: atom_id res chain seq x y z
N MET A 1 -10.99 18.75 -8.22
CA MET A 1 -11.13 17.28 -8.10
C MET A 1 -10.42 16.82 -6.83
N LYS A 2 -10.94 15.79 -6.17
CA LYS A 2 -10.35 15.17 -4.97
C LYS A 2 -9.75 13.79 -5.33
N LEU A 3 -8.73 13.34 -4.62
CA LEU A 3 -8.00 12.09 -4.89
C LEU A 3 -8.01 11.17 -3.68
N PHE A 4 -8.32 9.90 -3.90
CA PHE A 4 -7.98 8.82 -2.98
C PHE A 4 -6.66 8.16 -3.37
N VAL A 5 -5.78 7.96 -2.39
CA VAL A 5 -4.57 7.15 -2.53
C VAL A 5 -4.68 5.96 -1.57
N PHE A 6 -4.91 4.77 -2.11
CA PHE A 6 -5.11 3.56 -1.31
C PHE A 6 -3.80 2.79 -1.13
N ASP A 7 -3.51 2.37 0.10
CA ASP A 7 -2.68 1.20 0.32
C ASP A 7 -3.44 -0.08 -0.10
N ILE A 8 -2.74 -1.22 -0.18
CA ILE A 8 -3.28 -2.46 -0.74
C ILE A 8 -3.43 -3.54 0.34
N ASP A 9 -2.33 -3.97 0.94
CA ASP A 9 -2.35 -5.08 1.91
C ASP A 9 -3.11 -4.69 3.18
N ASP A 10 -4.06 -5.55 3.57
CA ASP A 10 -5.02 -5.36 4.68
C ASP A 10 -5.87 -4.08 4.62
N THR A 11 -5.67 -3.24 3.62
CA THR A 11 -6.46 -2.04 3.31
C THR A 11 -7.53 -2.37 2.28
N LEU A 12 -7.16 -2.97 1.16
CA LEU A 12 -8.07 -3.40 0.09
C LEU A 12 -8.12 -4.91 -0.06
N THR A 13 -7.01 -5.61 0.25
CA THR A 13 -6.88 -7.05 0.05
C THR A 13 -6.43 -7.76 1.33
N ARG A 14 -7.03 -8.91 1.65
CA ARG A 14 -6.60 -9.77 2.77
C ARG A 14 -5.38 -10.60 2.36
N SER A 15 -4.21 -9.98 2.41
CA SER A 15 -3.00 -10.49 1.74
C SER A 15 -1.72 -10.43 2.56
N GLU A 16 -1.70 -9.79 3.73
CA GLU A 16 -0.47 -9.59 4.52
C GLU A 16 0.28 -10.90 4.78
N SER A 17 -0.40 -11.93 5.29
CA SER A 17 0.24 -13.22 5.61
C SER A 17 0.81 -13.92 4.38
N GLN A 18 0.07 -13.89 3.26
CA GLN A 18 0.53 -14.46 1.99
C GLN A 18 1.75 -13.71 1.45
N HIS A 19 1.73 -12.38 1.54
CA HIS A 19 2.80 -11.49 1.14
C HIS A 19 4.07 -11.76 1.94
N GLN A 20 4.00 -11.65 3.28
CA GLN A 20 5.15 -11.84 4.17
C GLN A 20 5.79 -13.22 4.01
N THR A 21 4.97 -14.29 3.91
CA THR A 21 5.51 -15.65 3.76
C THR A 21 6.17 -15.87 2.40
N SER A 22 5.61 -15.33 1.31
CA SER A 22 6.27 -15.39 -0.02
C SER A 22 7.53 -14.53 -0.08
N TYR A 23 7.50 -13.35 0.55
CA TYR A 23 8.62 -12.42 0.59
C TYR A 23 9.82 -13.00 1.34
N ALA A 24 9.60 -13.56 2.53
CA ALA A 24 10.64 -14.23 3.30
C ALA A 24 11.18 -15.47 2.59
N GLN A 25 10.32 -16.24 1.91
CA GLN A 25 10.77 -17.38 1.12
C GLN A 25 11.59 -16.94 -0.10
N ALA A 26 11.19 -15.88 -0.81
CA ALA A 26 11.96 -15.32 -1.92
C ALA A 26 13.36 -14.88 -1.45
N MET A 27 13.47 -14.21 -0.29
CA MET A 27 14.76 -13.87 0.30
C MET A 27 15.65 -15.12 0.50
N ARG A 28 15.10 -16.19 1.09
CA ARG A 28 15.83 -17.44 1.29
C ARG A 28 16.29 -18.09 -0.03
N ASP A 29 15.45 -18.04 -1.06
CA ASP A 29 15.77 -18.60 -2.38
C ASP A 29 16.94 -17.87 -3.06
N PHE A 30 17.20 -16.61 -2.67
CA PHE A 30 18.36 -15.83 -3.11
C PHE A 30 19.55 -15.86 -2.14
N GLY A 31 19.51 -16.73 -1.11
CA GLY A 31 20.61 -16.88 -0.15
C GLY A 31 20.60 -15.87 1.00
N ILE A 32 19.53 -15.08 1.15
CA ILE A 32 19.32 -14.19 2.31
C ILE A 32 18.65 -15.02 3.41
N THR A 33 19.44 -15.53 4.36
CA THR A 33 18.98 -16.50 5.38
C THR A 33 18.83 -15.91 6.78
N ASP A 34 19.64 -14.92 7.14
CA ASP A 34 19.51 -14.14 8.38
C ASP A 34 18.55 -12.96 8.12
N ILE A 35 17.24 -13.27 8.13
CA ILE A 35 16.18 -12.31 7.85
C ILE A 35 15.65 -11.75 9.17
N ASP A 36 15.64 -10.43 9.29
CA ASP A 36 15.00 -9.74 10.40
C ASP A 36 13.50 -9.58 10.11
N GLU A 37 12.70 -10.54 10.60
CA GLU A 37 11.24 -10.56 10.39
C GLU A 37 10.48 -9.57 11.30
N ASN A 38 11.17 -8.70 12.05
CA ASN A 38 10.53 -7.60 12.76
C ASN A 38 10.13 -6.47 11.79
N TRP A 39 9.17 -6.76 10.90
CA TRP A 39 8.73 -5.89 9.81
C TRP A 39 8.35 -4.48 10.27
N LYS A 40 7.81 -4.35 11.48
CA LYS A 40 7.41 -3.05 12.06
C LYS A 40 8.61 -2.17 12.44
N GLY A 41 9.79 -2.76 12.66
CA GLY A 41 11.00 -2.07 13.13
C GLY A 41 11.84 -1.41 12.05
N TYR A 42 11.52 -1.61 10.76
CA TYR A 42 12.25 -0.98 9.67
C TYR A 42 11.92 0.50 9.55
N LEU A 43 12.93 1.29 9.12
CA LEU A 43 12.78 2.73 8.86
C LEU A 43 11.71 3.00 7.81
N HIS A 44 11.70 2.21 6.73
CA HIS A 44 10.66 2.24 5.71
C HIS A 44 10.01 0.87 5.59
N HIS A 45 8.68 0.85 5.67
CA HIS A 45 7.83 -0.34 5.49
C HIS A 45 7.61 -0.63 4.00
N THR A 46 8.70 -0.76 3.25
CA THR A 46 8.69 -1.07 1.82
C THR A 46 9.53 -2.30 1.52
N ASP A 47 9.06 -3.14 0.60
CA ASP A 47 9.75 -4.37 0.21
C ASP A 47 11.18 -4.08 -0.28
N SER A 48 11.41 -3.00 -1.05
CA SER A 48 12.74 -2.66 -1.54
C SER A 48 13.69 -2.24 -0.41
N TYR A 49 13.25 -1.43 0.55
CA TYR A 49 14.09 -1.01 1.68
C TYR A 49 14.42 -2.19 2.59
N ILE A 50 13.40 -2.96 2.97
CA ILE A 50 13.56 -4.16 3.80
C ILE A 50 14.49 -5.14 3.10
N LEU A 51 14.34 -5.33 1.78
CA LEU A 51 15.19 -6.23 1.01
C LEU A 51 16.63 -5.74 1.00
N SER A 52 16.86 -4.44 0.81
CA SER A 52 18.21 -3.87 0.82
C SER A 52 18.93 -4.11 2.15
N VAL A 53 18.25 -3.91 3.28
CA VAL A 53 18.80 -4.10 4.62
C VAL A 53 19.16 -5.57 4.84
N ASN A 54 18.29 -6.50 4.45
CA ASN A 54 18.56 -7.93 4.62
C ASN A 54 19.61 -8.44 3.61
N TYR A 55 19.61 -7.92 2.38
CA TYR A 55 20.61 -8.20 1.37
C TYR A 55 22.01 -7.86 1.90
N GLU A 56 22.23 -6.64 2.38
CA GLU A 56 23.55 -6.18 2.83
C GLU A 56 24.04 -6.87 4.11
N ARG A 57 23.13 -7.48 4.89
CA ARG A 57 23.50 -8.35 6.01
C ARG A 57 23.97 -9.74 5.58
N ASN A 58 23.50 -10.24 4.44
CA ASN A 58 23.67 -11.65 4.04
C ASN A 58 24.61 -11.84 2.85
N LEU A 59 24.66 -10.89 1.93
CA LEU A 59 25.31 -11.00 0.64
C LEU A 59 26.45 -9.98 0.50
N PRO A 60 27.51 -10.30 -0.26
CA PRO A 60 28.63 -9.40 -0.45
C PRO A 60 28.28 -8.24 -1.38
N GLY A 61 28.72 -7.04 -1.01
CA GLY A 61 28.54 -5.83 -1.81
C GLY A 61 27.30 -5.01 -1.43
N PRO A 62 27.20 -3.77 -1.93
CA PRO A 62 26.04 -2.92 -1.69
C PRO A 62 24.81 -3.44 -2.44
N PHE A 63 23.62 -3.17 -1.91
CA PHE A 63 22.38 -3.44 -2.63
C PHE A 63 22.25 -2.55 -3.87
N ASP A 64 21.70 -3.11 -4.95
CA ASP A 64 21.39 -2.40 -6.20
C ASP A 64 19.98 -2.76 -6.69
N PHE A 65 19.22 -1.77 -7.18
CA PHE A 65 17.84 -1.97 -7.62
C PHE A 65 17.70 -2.95 -8.79
N SER A 66 18.77 -3.25 -9.55
CA SER A 66 18.73 -4.31 -10.56
C SER A 66 18.42 -5.69 -10.00
N PHE A 67 18.60 -5.90 -8.68
CA PHE A 67 18.22 -7.13 -7.98
C PHE A 67 16.70 -7.29 -7.85
N ILE A 68 15.93 -6.20 -7.92
CA ILE A 68 14.47 -6.22 -7.72
C ILE A 68 13.77 -7.07 -8.77
N GLY A 69 14.12 -6.96 -10.06
CA GLY A 69 13.38 -7.68 -11.12
C GLY A 69 13.36 -9.20 -10.94
N PRO A 70 14.53 -9.87 -10.80
CA PRO A 70 14.59 -11.29 -10.49
C PRO A 70 13.90 -11.66 -9.18
N PHE A 71 14.08 -10.85 -8.13
CA PHE A 71 13.45 -11.09 -6.83
C PHE A 71 11.92 -11.01 -6.88
N GLU A 72 11.39 -9.96 -7.52
CA GLU A 72 9.97 -9.72 -7.74
C GLU A 72 9.33 -10.87 -8.52
N THR A 73 10.00 -11.33 -9.60
CA THR A 73 9.54 -12.47 -10.39
C THR A 73 9.36 -13.71 -9.49
N ARG A 74 10.37 -14.00 -8.66
CA ARG A 74 10.34 -15.15 -7.76
C ARG A 74 9.26 -15.03 -6.69
N MET A 75 9.13 -13.86 -6.09
CA MET A 75 8.09 -13.58 -5.11
C MET A 75 6.69 -13.75 -5.72
N ASN A 76 6.49 -13.26 -6.95
CA ASN A 76 5.22 -13.39 -7.68
C ASN A 76 4.88 -14.87 -7.98
N GLU A 77 5.87 -15.70 -8.34
CA GLU A 77 5.69 -17.16 -8.47
C GLU A 77 5.22 -17.80 -7.16
N LEU A 78 5.86 -17.47 -6.04
CA LEU A 78 5.51 -18.01 -4.71
C LEU A 78 4.11 -17.59 -4.25
N ILE A 79 3.67 -16.37 -4.59
CA ILE A 79 2.30 -15.92 -4.32
C ILE A 79 1.29 -16.75 -5.12
N LYS A 80 1.59 -17.05 -6.39
CA LYS A 80 0.70 -17.85 -7.26
C LYS A 80 0.50 -19.29 -6.80
N THR A 81 1.38 -19.84 -5.97
CA THR A 81 1.21 -21.19 -5.40
C THR A 81 0.30 -21.23 -4.16
N LYS A 82 -0.13 -20.07 -3.66
CA LYS A 82 -0.99 -19.94 -2.47
C LYS A 82 -2.44 -19.65 -2.92
N PRO A 83 -3.45 -19.82 -2.04
CA PRO A 83 -4.83 -19.47 -2.37
C PRO A 83 -4.95 -18.02 -2.87
N PRO A 84 -5.85 -17.71 -3.82
CA PRO A 84 -6.08 -16.34 -4.25
C PRO A 84 -6.50 -15.43 -3.08
N VAL A 85 -6.01 -14.20 -3.07
CA VAL A 85 -6.44 -13.21 -2.07
C VAL A 85 -7.90 -12.81 -2.29
N SER A 86 -8.58 -12.48 -1.20
CA SER A 86 -9.91 -11.88 -1.23
C SER A 86 -9.82 -10.41 -0.86
N GLU A 87 -10.84 -9.64 -1.20
CA GLU A 87 -10.96 -8.27 -0.73
C GLU A 87 -11.09 -8.19 0.80
N VAL A 88 -10.71 -7.06 1.36
CA VAL A 88 -11.29 -6.60 2.62
C VAL A 88 -12.78 -6.36 2.35
N PRO A 89 -13.72 -6.79 3.23
CA PRO A 89 -15.15 -6.77 2.93
C PRO A 89 -15.62 -5.41 2.42
N GLY A 90 -16.20 -5.38 1.22
CA GLY A 90 -16.72 -4.18 0.56
C GLY A 90 -15.72 -3.35 -0.24
N ALA A 91 -14.43 -3.70 -0.28
CA ALA A 91 -13.39 -2.86 -0.88
C ALA A 91 -13.61 -2.62 -2.38
N ARG A 92 -14.00 -3.66 -3.14
CA ARG A 92 -14.29 -3.56 -4.57
C ARG A 92 -15.42 -2.56 -4.82
N GLU A 93 -16.53 -2.73 -4.10
CA GLU A 93 -17.71 -1.88 -4.23
C GLU A 93 -17.41 -0.43 -3.83
N ALA A 94 -16.63 -0.24 -2.76
CA ALA A 94 -16.22 1.08 -2.29
C ALA A 94 -15.33 1.81 -3.30
N VAL A 95 -14.31 1.15 -3.87
CA VAL A 95 -13.43 1.77 -4.88
C VAL A 95 -14.22 2.20 -6.12
N ASP A 96 -15.13 1.35 -6.61
CA ASP A 96 -15.99 1.71 -7.73
C ASP A 96 -16.95 2.85 -7.39
N PHE A 97 -17.60 2.77 -6.23
CA PHE A 97 -18.48 3.82 -5.73
C PHE A 97 -17.76 5.17 -5.64
N ILE A 98 -16.58 5.23 -5.04
CA ILE A 98 -15.76 6.45 -4.92
C ILE A 98 -15.51 7.09 -6.29
N ARG A 99 -15.16 6.29 -7.31
CA ARG A 99 -15.02 6.79 -8.69
C ARG A 99 -16.32 7.34 -9.26
N THR A 100 -17.45 6.67 -9.03
CA THR A 100 -18.76 7.18 -9.50
C THR A 100 -19.15 8.52 -8.87
N GLN A 101 -18.61 8.84 -7.69
CA GLN A 101 -18.80 10.13 -7.01
C GLN A 101 -17.84 11.23 -7.51
N GLY A 102 -17.06 10.96 -8.56
CA GLY A 102 -16.19 11.94 -9.21
C GLY A 102 -14.81 12.11 -8.57
N TYR A 103 -14.43 11.22 -7.66
CA TYR A 103 -13.08 11.18 -7.11
C TYR A 103 -12.10 10.51 -8.07
N ALA A 104 -10.88 11.05 -8.13
CA ALA A 104 -9.74 10.34 -8.68
C ALA A 104 -9.29 9.23 -7.72
N VAL A 105 -8.68 8.18 -8.26
CA VAL A 105 -8.17 7.03 -7.48
C VAL A 105 -6.77 6.66 -7.94
N ALA A 106 -5.85 6.50 -7.00
CA ALA A 106 -4.53 5.91 -7.19
C ALA A 106 -4.21 4.91 -6.07
N PHE A 107 -3.18 4.10 -6.26
CA PHE A 107 -2.74 3.08 -5.31
C PHE A 107 -1.24 3.23 -5.00
N ALA A 108 -0.89 3.22 -3.72
CA ALA A 108 0.47 3.42 -3.23
C ALA A 108 0.81 2.38 -2.15
N THR A 109 1.58 1.37 -2.53
CA THR A 109 1.90 0.23 -1.65
C THR A 109 3.39 0.13 -1.36
N GLY A 110 3.75 -0.30 -0.15
CA GLY A 110 5.12 -0.70 0.16
C GLY A 110 5.57 -1.97 -0.59
N SER A 111 4.62 -2.74 -1.12
CA SER A 111 4.90 -3.95 -1.90
C SER A 111 5.66 -3.67 -3.20
N LEU A 112 6.35 -4.69 -3.73
CA LEU A 112 6.74 -4.73 -5.14
C LEU A 112 5.50 -4.79 -6.06
N LEU A 113 5.62 -4.18 -7.24
CA LEU A 113 4.51 -3.87 -8.14
C LEU A 113 3.81 -5.12 -8.70
N GLU A 114 4.54 -6.14 -9.18
CA GLU A 114 3.91 -7.33 -9.74
C GLU A 114 3.08 -8.12 -8.71
N PRO A 115 3.60 -8.41 -7.50
CA PRO A 115 2.79 -8.93 -6.40
C PRO A 115 1.55 -8.08 -6.10
N ALA A 116 1.70 -6.75 -6.04
CA ALA A 116 0.60 -5.83 -5.76
C ALA A 116 -0.51 -5.92 -6.82
N LEU A 117 -0.15 -5.88 -8.09
CA LEU A 117 -1.09 -6.01 -9.20
C LEU A 117 -1.76 -7.39 -9.22
N LEU A 118 -1.04 -8.46 -8.87
CA LEU A 118 -1.63 -9.80 -8.74
C LEU A 118 -2.70 -9.82 -7.65
N LYS A 119 -2.41 -9.24 -6.48
CA LYS A 119 -3.35 -9.18 -5.35
C LYS A 119 -4.61 -8.40 -5.70
N LEU A 120 -4.47 -7.22 -6.31
CA LEU A 120 -5.62 -6.42 -6.76
C LEU A 120 -6.49 -7.19 -7.77
N ARG A 121 -5.89 -7.91 -8.73
CA ARG A 121 -6.65 -8.73 -9.69
C ARG A 121 -7.38 -9.90 -9.02
N GLN A 122 -6.73 -10.61 -8.09
CA GLN A 122 -7.34 -11.74 -7.38
C GLN A 122 -8.51 -11.31 -6.50
N ALA A 123 -8.41 -10.14 -5.87
CA ALA A 123 -9.48 -9.53 -5.08
C ALA A 123 -10.51 -8.77 -5.93
N GLU A 124 -10.39 -8.80 -7.26
CA GLU A 124 -11.30 -8.12 -8.20
C GLU A 124 -11.45 -6.61 -7.97
N ILE A 125 -10.42 -5.96 -7.41
CA ILE A 125 -10.41 -4.51 -7.21
C ILE A 125 -10.16 -3.84 -8.56
N ASN A 126 -11.09 -2.98 -8.98
CA ASN A 126 -10.95 -2.24 -10.23
C ASN A 126 -9.77 -1.25 -10.15
N HIS A 127 -8.78 -1.39 -11.04
CA HIS A 127 -7.59 -0.55 -11.05
C HIS A 127 -7.04 -0.39 -12.47
N SER A 128 -6.38 0.74 -12.70
CA SER A 128 -5.52 0.94 -13.87
C SER A 128 -4.06 0.71 -13.44
N PRO A 129 -3.29 -0.21 -14.06
CA PRO A 129 -1.92 -0.53 -13.64
C PRO A 129 -0.99 0.69 -13.57
N GLU A 130 -1.19 1.69 -14.42
CA GLU A 130 -0.42 2.94 -14.43
C GLU A 130 -0.66 3.81 -13.19
N LEU A 131 -1.78 3.61 -12.48
CA LEU A 131 -2.12 4.31 -11.24
C LEU A 131 -1.71 3.51 -9.99
N VAL A 132 -0.96 2.41 -10.16
CA VAL A 132 -0.40 1.63 -9.06
C VAL A 132 1.10 1.90 -8.95
N VAL A 133 1.52 2.35 -7.78
CA VAL A 133 2.94 2.59 -7.46
C VAL A 133 3.35 1.64 -6.35
N GLY A 134 4.39 0.85 -6.65
CA GLY A 134 5.07 -0.03 -5.69
C GLY A 134 6.49 0.45 -5.42
N SER A 135 7.21 -0.30 -4.60
CA SER A 135 8.54 0.08 -4.10
C SER A 135 9.72 -0.26 -5.02
N ASN A 136 9.46 -0.68 -6.27
CA ASN A 136 10.48 -1.22 -7.19
C ASN A 136 11.70 -0.30 -7.43
N THR A 137 11.55 1.01 -7.23
CA THR A 137 12.62 2.01 -7.42
C THR A 137 12.67 3.05 -6.30
N ILE A 138 11.88 2.87 -5.24
CA ILE A 138 11.66 3.86 -4.18
C ILE A 138 11.71 3.15 -2.84
N PHE A 139 12.52 3.66 -1.91
CA PHE A 139 12.60 3.11 -0.55
C PHE A 139 11.56 3.73 0.38
N GLU A 140 11.27 5.02 0.24
CA GLU A 140 10.45 5.81 1.14
C GLU A 140 8.95 5.64 0.86
N ARG A 141 8.15 5.52 1.92
CA ARG A 141 6.67 5.49 1.79
C ARG A 141 6.14 6.80 1.23
N GLU A 142 6.70 7.92 1.69
CA GLU A 142 6.41 9.27 1.20
C GLU A 142 6.71 9.39 -0.29
N GLY A 143 7.80 8.79 -0.76
CA GLY A 143 8.16 8.77 -2.17
C GLY A 143 7.13 8.03 -3.02
N ILE A 144 6.67 6.86 -2.56
CA ILE A 144 5.65 6.04 -3.25
C ILE A 144 4.32 6.78 -3.34
N VAL A 145 3.87 7.39 -2.23
CA VAL A 145 2.62 8.16 -2.21
C VAL A 145 2.73 9.41 -3.09
N SER A 146 3.85 10.12 -3.04
CA SER A 146 4.07 11.31 -3.89
C SER A 146 4.05 10.95 -5.38
N GLU A 147 4.74 9.87 -5.78
CA GLU A 147 4.71 9.37 -7.15
C GLU A 147 3.30 8.95 -7.58
N ALA A 148 2.50 8.34 -6.70
CA ALA A 148 1.11 7.99 -7.00
C ALA A 148 0.24 9.24 -7.25
N VAL A 149 0.46 10.32 -6.48
CA VAL A 149 -0.20 11.61 -6.69
C VAL A 149 0.20 12.22 -8.04
N GLU A 150 1.49 12.22 -8.39
CA GLU A 150 1.97 12.74 -9.67
C GLU A 150 1.40 11.97 -10.87
N ARG A 151 1.38 10.63 -10.80
CA ARG A 151 0.76 9.80 -11.84
C ARG A 151 -0.73 10.08 -11.97
N ALA A 152 -1.42 10.29 -10.85
CA ALA A 152 -2.82 10.68 -10.87
C ALA A 152 -3.01 12.06 -11.53
N ARG A 153 -2.19 13.07 -11.19
CA ARG A 153 -2.25 14.40 -11.83
C ARG A 153 -2.13 14.29 -13.34
N ALA A 154 -1.13 13.54 -13.81
CA ALA A 154 -0.91 13.30 -15.23
C ALA A 154 -2.09 12.56 -15.89
N HIS A 155 -2.56 11.47 -15.28
CA HIS A 155 -3.64 10.65 -15.82
C HIS A 155 -4.98 11.42 -15.92
N TYR A 156 -5.33 12.16 -14.86
CA TYR A 156 -6.57 12.94 -14.80
C TYR A 156 -6.45 14.33 -15.43
N SER A 157 -5.26 14.70 -15.95
CA SER A 157 -4.99 15.99 -16.59
C SER A 157 -5.33 17.19 -15.70
N VAL A 158 -4.99 17.11 -14.42
CA VAL A 158 -5.16 18.19 -13.44
C VAL A 158 -3.80 18.70 -12.98
N GLN A 159 -3.70 20.00 -12.69
CA GLN A 159 -2.49 20.56 -12.10
C GLN A 159 -2.35 20.13 -10.63
N ASP A 160 -3.45 20.16 -9.88
CA ASP A 160 -3.51 19.84 -8.47
C ASP A 160 -4.85 19.20 -8.09
N PHE A 161 -4.85 18.44 -6.99
CA PHE A 161 -6.06 17.97 -6.32
C PHE A 161 -6.39 18.89 -5.15
N GLU A 162 -7.67 19.22 -4.98
CA GLU A 162 -8.14 20.06 -3.88
C GLU A 162 -7.90 19.40 -2.52
N HIS A 163 -8.14 18.09 -2.47
CA HIS A 163 -7.91 17.25 -1.31
C HIS A 163 -7.36 15.90 -1.76
N ILE A 164 -6.40 15.38 -1.00
CA ILE A 164 -5.83 14.06 -1.18
C ILE A 164 -6.05 13.30 0.12
N ILE A 165 -6.70 12.13 0.02
CA ILE A 165 -7.04 11.26 1.12
C ILE A 165 -6.21 9.99 0.99
N SER A 166 -5.23 9.84 1.89
CA SER A 166 -4.48 8.59 2.02
C SER A 166 -5.28 7.61 2.88
N VAL A 167 -5.35 6.34 2.47
CA VAL A 167 -6.07 5.29 3.20
C VAL A 167 -5.14 4.13 3.48
N GLY A 168 -5.12 3.63 4.72
CA GLY A 168 -4.31 2.47 5.07
C GLY A 168 -4.60 1.88 6.45
N ASP A 169 -4.07 0.68 6.69
CA ASP A 169 -4.29 -0.08 7.92
C ASP A 169 -3.22 0.14 9.01
N GLY A 170 -2.10 0.78 8.68
CA GLY A 170 -0.94 0.92 9.56
C GLY A 170 -0.57 2.34 9.98
N LEU A 171 0.18 2.44 11.09
CA LEU A 171 0.77 3.71 11.54
C LEU A 171 1.74 4.32 10.52
N TRP A 172 2.40 3.49 9.70
CA TRP A 172 3.25 3.98 8.63
C TRP A 172 2.45 4.76 7.59
N ASN A 173 1.20 4.36 7.30
CA ASN A 173 0.31 5.13 6.41
C ASN A 173 -0.06 6.48 7.04
N LEU A 174 -0.46 6.48 8.32
CA LEU A 174 -0.78 7.70 9.06
C LEU A 174 0.41 8.67 9.07
N THR A 175 1.60 8.17 9.43
CA THR A 175 2.84 8.95 9.48
C THR A 175 3.17 9.53 8.10
N THR A 176 3.06 8.72 7.04
CA THR A 176 3.27 9.16 5.66
C THR A 176 2.31 10.28 5.27
N ALA A 177 1.01 10.13 5.60
CA ALA A 177 0.00 11.13 5.31
C ALA A 177 0.28 12.45 6.04
N GLN A 178 0.65 12.38 7.33
CA GLN A 178 1.04 13.54 8.14
C GLN A 178 2.28 14.25 7.58
N ASN A 179 3.32 13.50 7.23
CA ASN A 179 4.55 14.05 6.66
C ASN A 179 4.32 14.75 5.32
N LEU A 180 3.37 14.27 4.52
CA LEU A 180 2.99 14.86 3.24
C LEU A 180 1.86 15.90 3.33
N GLY A 181 1.30 16.15 4.51
CA GLY A 181 0.18 17.08 4.70
C GLY A 181 -1.12 16.64 4.04
N LEU A 182 -1.36 15.33 3.94
CA LEU A 182 -2.56 14.73 3.34
C LEU A 182 -3.60 14.41 4.43
N HIS A 183 -4.87 14.31 4.01
CA HIS A 183 -5.88 13.71 4.86
C HIS A 183 -5.64 12.21 5.02
N PHE A 184 -6.09 11.63 6.13
CA PHE A 184 -5.92 10.21 6.40
C PHE A 184 -7.22 9.55 6.88
N MET A 185 -7.52 8.37 6.36
CA MET A 185 -8.54 7.46 6.87
C MET A 185 -7.90 6.13 7.24
N GLY A 186 -8.04 5.72 8.50
CA GLY A 186 -7.61 4.42 8.96
C GLY A 186 -8.63 3.33 8.63
N ILE A 187 -8.15 2.11 8.42
CA ILE A 187 -9.02 0.93 8.24
C ILE A 187 -8.50 -0.25 9.07
N GLY A 188 -9.42 -1.13 9.49
CA GLY A 188 -9.08 -2.38 10.16
C GLY A 188 -8.80 -2.23 11.64
N THR A 189 -8.99 -3.31 12.40
CA THR A 189 -8.90 -3.28 13.88
C THR A 189 -7.51 -3.57 14.42
N LYS A 190 -6.60 -4.09 13.58
CA LYS A 190 -5.24 -4.54 13.95
C LYS A 190 -4.40 -3.45 14.63
N ASN A 191 -4.48 -2.21 14.15
CA ASN A 191 -3.71 -1.07 14.67
C ASN A 191 -4.62 0.00 15.31
N LEU A 192 -5.85 -0.35 15.70
CA LEU A 192 -6.82 0.61 16.25
C LEU A 192 -6.34 1.28 17.55
N GLU A 193 -5.72 0.52 18.46
CA GLU A 193 -5.15 1.10 19.68
C GLU A 193 -4.06 2.13 19.38
N ASP A 194 -3.27 1.89 18.33
CA ASP A 194 -2.21 2.77 17.91
C ASP A 194 -2.76 4.02 17.21
N PHE A 195 -3.80 3.88 16.38
CA PHE A 195 -4.55 5.01 15.83
C PHE A 195 -5.17 5.88 16.93
N ASN A 196 -5.78 5.28 17.95
CA ASN A 196 -6.36 6.01 19.09
C ASN A 196 -5.31 6.81 19.86
N LYS A 197 -4.09 6.26 20.07
CA LYS A 197 -2.97 6.99 20.71
C LYS A 197 -2.53 8.22 19.92
N HIS A 198 -2.72 8.21 18.60
CA HIS A 198 -2.41 9.34 17.72
C HIS A 198 -3.60 10.26 17.46
N GLY A 199 -4.74 10.02 18.12
CA GLY A 199 -5.95 10.85 17.99
C GLY A 199 -6.61 10.75 16.61
N LEU A 200 -6.46 9.63 15.91
CA LEU A 200 -7.15 9.44 14.64
C LEU A 200 -8.64 9.16 14.90
N GLU A 201 -9.50 10.09 14.46
CA GLU A 201 -10.95 9.97 14.64
C GLU A 201 -11.65 9.29 13.46
N LEU A 202 -11.12 9.46 12.24
CA LEU A 202 -11.67 8.86 11.03
C LEU A 202 -11.08 7.46 10.80
N HIS A 203 -11.85 6.47 11.19
CA HIS A 203 -11.49 5.05 11.10
C HIS A 203 -12.73 4.20 10.80
N ILE A 204 -12.56 3.14 9.99
CA ILE A 204 -13.59 2.14 9.71
C ILE A 204 -13.04 0.72 9.97
N GLU A 205 -13.90 -0.20 10.39
CA GLU A 205 -13.49 -1.60 10.56
C GLU A 205 -13.18 -2.27 9.22
N ASP A 206 -14.07 -2.09 8.25
CA ASP A 206 -13.92 -2.51 6.85
C ASP A 206 -14.74 -1.59 5.94
N TRP A 207 -14.73 -1.86 4.64
CA TRP A 207 -15.39 -1.02 3.64
C TRP A 207 -16.91 -1.14 3.64
N THR A 208 -17.50 -2.13 4.32
CA THR A 208 -18.96 -2.19 4.48
C THR A 208 -19.50 -1.08 5.38
N SER A 209 -18.63 -0.49 6.20
CA SER A 209 -18.94 0.67 7.05
C SER A 209 -18.56 2.01 6.42
N PHE A 210 -18.07 2.02 5.18
CA PHE A 210 -17.66 3.24 4.50
C PHE A 210 -18.87 4.09 4.11
N ASP A 211 -18.91 5.32 4.60
CA ASP A 211 -19.85 6.36 4.19
C ASP A 211 -19.08 7.61 3.75
N LEU A 212 -19.22 7.96 2.47
CA LEU A 212 -18.51 9.10 1.88
C LEU A 212 -18.88 10.43 2.57
N SER A 213 -20.15 10.63 2.90
CA SER A 213 -20.61 11.89 3.50
C SER A 213 -20.11 12.08 4.93
N VAL A 214 -20.03 10.99 5.69
CA VAL A 214 -19.44 10.97 7.04
C VAL A 214 -17.95 11.29 6.95
N MET A 215 -17.23 10.66 6.02
CA MET A 215 -15.81 10.91 5.79
C MET A 215 -15.54 12.35 5.35
N GLU A 216 -16.30 12.89 4.39
CA GLU A 216 -16.17 14.27 3.94
C GLU A 216 -16.42 15.27 5.07
N SER A 217 -17.43 15.02 5.90
CA SER A 217 -17.74 15.86 7.07
C SER A 217 -16.62 15.81 8.11
N ALA A 218 -16.09 14.61 8.41
CA ALA A 218 -15.01 14.43 9.37
C ALA A 218 -13.71 15.12 8.94
N LEU A 219 -13.40 15.12 7.63
CA LEU A 219 -12.23 15.80 7.08
C LEU A 219 -12.45 17.30 6.81
N GLY A 220 -13.69 17.80 6.93
CA GLY A 220 -14.04 19.18 6.60
C GLY A 220 -13.92 19.50 5.11
N ILE A 221 -14.22 18.52 4.25
CA ILE A 221 -14.09 18.61 2.78
C ILE A 221 -15.42 18.42 2.04
N ALA A 222 -16.55 18.49 2.74
CA ALA A 222 -17.90 18.39 2.15
C ALA A 222 -18.17 19.50 1.11
#